data_AF-A0A7S4EZ85-F1
#
_entry.id   AF-A0A7S4EZ85-F1
#
_cell.length_a   1.000
_cell.length_b   1.000
_cell.length_c   1.000
_cell.angle_alpha   90.00
_cell.angle_beta   90.00
_cell.angle_gamma   90.00
#
_symmetry.space_group_name_H-M   'P 1'
#
loop_
_entity.id
_entity.type
_entity.pdbx_description
1 polymer ?
#
loop_
_entity_poly.entity_id
_entity_poly.type
_entity_poly.pdbx_seq_one_letter_code
_entity_poly.pdbx_strand_id
1 'polypeptide(L)'
;MGRFALVCDLDGTLLPRPYGVPPIAPPLSHGPAYQPLLELLELGAMVVGVTGSSLDTHRKRFFEEFPLRFRTSGAVMLAVETGQHLYRGDSVSGAPLKDEAFAAMVGERVQPMSSHVVEELIAVGRKGLFEFYQDLQRDDDFSLLPKESPMAFLRQLQPPLSEAEIPVSSDAANCPRVEVREGNRAVVFV
;
A
#
# COMPACT_ATOMS: atom_id res chain seq x y z
N MET A 1 -9.55 16.32 11.79
CA MET A 1 -9.26 15.48 10.61
C MET A 1 -8.99 14.07 11.08
N GLY A 2 -9.67 13.07 10.51
CA GLY A 2 -9.44 11.66 10.86
C GLY A 2 -8.07 11.21 10.34
N ARG A 3 -7.30 10.52 11.18
CA ARG A 3 -6.09 9.82 10.74
C ARG A 3 -6.53 8.55 10.02
N PHE A 4 -6.16 8.40 8.75
CA PHE A 4 -6.38 7.17 8.00
C PHE A 4 -5.06 6.39 7.90
N ALA A 5 -5.17 5.06 7.89
CA ALA A 5 -4.03 4.16 7.78
C ALA A 5 -4.12 3.40 6.45
N LEU A 6 -3.02 3.43 5.69
CA LEU A 6 -2.83 2.63 4.50
C LEU A 6 -2.06 1.37 4.89
N VAL A 7 -2.69 0.20 4.74
CA VAL A 7 -2.08 -1.10 5.02
C VAL A 7 -1.84 -1.82 3.69
N CYS A 8 -0.58 -2.10 3.37
CA CYS A 8 -0.19 -2.63 2.06
C CYS A 8 0.75 -3.81 2.21
N ASP A 9 0.57 -4.81 1.35
CA ASP A 9 1.63 -5.77 1.07
C ASP A 9 2.88 -5.07 0.51
N LEU A 10 4.07 -5.67 0.68
CA LEU A 10 5.32 -5.10 0.17
C LEU A 10 5.79 -5.75 -1.13
N ASP A 11 5.91 -7.08 -1.14
CA ASP A 11 6.69 -7.81 -2.13
C ASP A 11 5.96 -7.91 -3.47
N GLY A 12 6.40 -7.11 -4.46
CA GLY A 12 5.72 -7.00 -5.74
C GLY A 12 4.45 -6.15 -5.70
N THR A 13 4.21 -5.50 -4.55
CA THR A 13 3.20 -4.46 -4.35
C THR A 13 3.87 -3.09 -4.28
N LEU A 14 4.35 -2.66 -3.10
CA LEU A 14 5.02 -1.36 -2.98
C LEU A 14 6.49 -1.40 -3.42
N LEU A 15 7.16 -2.54 -3.22
CA LEU A 15 8.58 -2.66 -3.51
C LEU A 15 8.82 -3.06 -4.97
N PRO A 16 9.78 -2.42 -5.67
CA PRO A 16 10.12 -2.85 -7.01
C PRO A 16 10.71 -4.26 -6.99
N ARG A 17 10.46 -5.00 -8.08
CA ARG A 17 10.87 -6.40 -8.21
C ARG A 17 12.39 -6.53 -8.26
N PRO A 18 12.96 -7.57 -7.65
CA PRO A 18 14.36 -7.90 -7.85
C PRO A 18 14.70 -8.17 -9.32
N TYR A 19 15.91 -7.81 -9.75
CA TYR A 19 16.39 -8.00 -11.12
C TYR A 19 17.88 -8.38 -11.17
N GLY A 20 18.33 -8.93 -12.30
CA GLY A 20 19.74 -9.28 -12.53
C GLY A 20 20.17 -10.63 -11.94
N VAL A 21 21.42 -11.01 -12.21
CA VAL A 21 22.09 -12.20 -11.66
C VAL A 21 23.51 -11.80 -11.22
N PRO A 22 23.84 -11.79 -9.92
CA PRO A 22 22.95 -12.12 -8.79
C PRO A 22 21.80 -11.12 -8.62
N PRO A 23 20.69 -11.52 -7.96
CA PRO A 23 19.52 -10.68 -7.82
C PRO A 23 19.80 -9.42 -6.99
N ILE A 24 19.55 -8.26 -7.59
CA ILE A 24 19.55 -6.94 -6.95
C ILE A 24 18.13 -6.66 -6.47
N ALA A 25 17.97 -6.40 -5.19
CA ALA A 25 16.68 -6.09 -4.57
C ALA A 25 16.57 -4.58 -4.34
N PRO A 26 15.94 -3.81 -5.26
CA PRO A 26 15.90 -2.35 -5.15
C PRO A 26 15.06 -1.89 -3.95
N PRO A 27 15.37 -0.71 -3.38
CA PRO A 27 14.58 -0.11 -2.32
C PRO A 27 13.30 0.56 -2.85
N LEU A 28 12.42 0.96 -1.93
CA LEU A 28 11.15 1.62 -2.21
C LEU A 28 11.33 2.89 -3.03
N SER A 29 12.35 3.70 -2.74
CA SER A 29 12.62 4.98 -3.44
C SER A 29 12.88 4.84 -4.94
N HIS A 30 13.18 3.63 -5.41
CA HIS A 30 13.37 3.35 -6.84
C HIS A 30 12.06 2.99 -7.55
N GLY A 31 10.94 2.89 -6.82
CA GLY A 31 9.62 2.55 -7.33
C GLY A 31 8.69 3.75 -7.47
N PRO A 32 7.61 3.61 -8.28
CA PRO A 32 6.64 4.67 -8.48
C PRO A 32 5.82 5.00 -7.22
N ALA A 33 5.72 4.06 -6.28
CA ALA A 33 4.93 4.23 -5.05
C ALA A 33 5.56 5.18 -4.03
N TYR A 34 6.87 5.46 -4.09
CA TYR A 34 7.57 6.18 -3.03
C TYR A 34 7.05 7.61 -2.84
N GLN A 35 6.98 8.39 -3.92
CA GLN A 35 6.57 9.79 -3.85
C GLN A 35 5.11 9.96 -3.39
N PRO A 36 4.13 9.21 -3.94
CA PRO A 36 2.76 9.23 -3.41
C PRO A 36 2.65 8.88 -1.92
N LEU A 37 3.45 7.92 -1.44
CA LEU A 37 3.44 7.57 -0.01
C LEU A 37 3.96 8.71 0.87
N LEU A 38 4.98 9.45 0.42
CA LEU A 38 5.46 10.63 1.14
C LEU A 38 4.38 11.72 1.21
N GLU A 39 3.67 11.96 0.12
CA GLU A 39 2.58 12.95 0.08
C GLU A 39 1.44 12.58 1.03
N LEU A 40 1.05 11.29 1.08
CA LEU A 40 0.07 10.81 2.04
C LEU A 40 0.52 11.01 3.49
N LEU A 41 1.79 10.74 3.79
CA LEU A 41 2.35 10.98 5.12
C LEU A 41 2.34 12.47 5.50
N GLU A 42 2.60 13.37 4.56
CA GLU A 42 2.49 14.82 4.78
C GLU A 42 1.06 15.27 5.08
N LEU A 43 0.07 14.60 4.47
CA LEU A 43 -1.35 14.81 4.75
C LEU A 43 -1.80 14.19 6.10
N GLY A 44 -0.88 13.55 6.84
CA GLY A 44 -1.14 12.96 8.15
C GLY A 44 -1.62 11.52 8.13
N ALA A 45 -1.46 10.82 7.01
CA ALA A 45 -1.70 9.38 6.93
C ALA A 45 -0.69 8.57 7.76
N MET A 46 -1.04 7.32 8.03
CA MET A 46 -0.11 6.30 8.49
C MET A 46 0.10 5.26 7.38
N VAL A 47 1.31 4.78 7.18
CA VAL A 47 1.65 3.73 6.22
C VAL A 47 2.14 2.51 6.98
N VAL A 48 1.50 1.37 6.75
CA VAL A 48 1.83 0.08 7.34
C VAL A 48 2.19 -0.89 6.22
N GLY A 49 3.47 -1.22 6.10
CA GLY A 49 3.94 -2.28 5.21
C GLY A 49 3.71 -3.65 5.84
N VAL A 50 3.24 -4.63 5.06
CA VAL A 50 3.02 -6.01 5.48
C VAL A 50 3.81 -6.93 4.58
N THR A 51 4.54 -7.89 5.15
CA THR A 51 5.33 -8.86 4.40
C THR A 51 5.39 -10.20 5.12
N GLY A 52 5.53 -11.28 4.34
CA GLY A 52 5.86 -12.61 4.87
C GLY A 52 7.33 -12.78 5.25
N SER A 53 8.20 -11.85 4.85
CA SER A 53 9.65 -11.92 5.11
C SER A 53 10.00 -11.38 6.51
N SER A 54 11.25 -11.56 6.93
CA SER A 54 11.76 -11.02 8.20
C SER A 54 12.06 -9.52 8.11
N LEU A 55 12.24 -8.88 9.28
CA LEU A 55 12.62 -7.46 9.36
C LEU A 55 13.89 -7.16 8.56
N ASP A 56 14.93 -7.99 8.65
CA ASP A 56 16.22 -7.73 8.00
C ASP A 56 16.11 -7.62 6.48
N THR A 57 15.17 -8.34 5.86
CA THR A 57 14.93 -8.27 4.41
C THR A 57 14.43 -6.90 3.96
N HIS A 58 13.54 -6.29 4.74
CA HIS A 58 12.79 -5.10 4.31
C HIS A 58 13.07 -3.84 5.14
N ARG A 59 13.89 -3.94 6.18
CA ARG A 59 14.33 -2.81 6.99
C ARG A 59 14.92 -1.71 6.11
N LYS A 60 15.93 -2.04 5.31
CA LYS A 60 16.59 -1.08 4.42
C LYS A 60 15.78 -0.77 3.16
N ARG A 61 15.04 -1.76 2.65
CA ARG A 61 14.32 -1.62 1.38
C ARG A 61 13.02 -0.83 1.51
N PHE A 62 12.41 -0.82 2.69
CA PHE A 62 11.12 -0.19 2.92
C PHE A 62 11.18 0.77 4.09
N PHE A 63 11.52 0.27 5.28
CA PHE A 63 11.30 1.03 6.51
C PHE A 63 12.22 2.26 6.59
N GLU A 64 13.53 2.07 6.39
CA GLU A 64 14.54 3.12 6.48
C GLU A 64 14.54 4.10 5.29
N GLU A 65 13.80 3.79 4.22
CA GLU A 65 13.64 4.68 3.06
C GLU A 65 12.83 5.93 3.43
N PHE A 66 11.96 5.85 4.44
CA PHE A 66 11.17 7.00 4.84
C PHE A 66 11.99 8.01 5.66
N PRO A 67 11.76 9.32 5.45
CA PRO A 67 12.35 10.38 6.25
C PRO A 67 12.20 10.15 7.76
N LEU A 68 13.24 10.53 8.52
CA LEU A 68 13.33 10.30 9.96
C LEU A 68 12.10 10.81 10.74
N ARG A 69 11.54 11.97 10.34
CA ARG A 69 10.36 12.55 10.99
C ARG A 69 9.12 11.66 10.93
N PHE A 70 8.92 10.89 9.85
CA PHE A 70 7.77 10.01 9.70
C PHE A 70 7.97 8.70 10.48
N ARG A 71 9.23 8.23 10.54
CA ARG A 71 9.58 7.08 11.37
C ARG A 71 9.41 7.38 12.86
N THR A 72 10.03 8.46 13.33
CA THR A 72 10.01 8.87 14.75
C THR A 72 8.61 9.25 15.27
N SER A 73 7.73 9.77 14.40
CA SER A 73 6.33 10.05 14.75
C SER A 73 5.43 8.81 14.76
N GLY A 74 5.94 7.64 14.37
CA GLY A 74 5.15 6.40 14.26
C GLY A 74 4.20 6.39 13.06
N ALA A 75 4.37 7.29 12.09
CA ALA A 75 3.55 7.30 10.88
C ALA A 75 3.92 6.18 9.90
N VAL A 76 5.06 5.52 10.08
CA VAL A 76 5.51 4.37 9.29
C VAL A 76 5.68 3.16 10.19
N MET A 77 5.06 2.04 9.79
CA MET A 77 5.15 0.76 10.49
C MET A 77 5.43 -0.38 9.51
N LEU A 78 5.99 -1.47 10.02
CA LEU A 78 6.31 -2.67 9.25
C LEU A 78 5.87 -3.92 10.02
N ALA A 79 4.86 -4.59 9.50
CA ALA A 79 4.40 -5.90 9.94
C ALA A 79 5.13 -6.99 9.13
N VAL A 80 5.89 -7.84 9.82
CA VAL A 80 6.71 -8.89 9.21
C VAL A 80 6.17 -10.27 9.55
N GLU A 81 6.70 -11.30 8.87
CA GLU A 81 6.34 -12.70 9.12
C GLU A 81 4.81 -12.92 9.10
N THR A 82 4.17 -12.32 8.10
CA THR A 82 2.71 -12.37 7.91
C THR A 82 1.95 -11.73 9.08
N GLY A 83 2.49 -10.64 9.63
CA GLY A 83 1.85 -9.87 10.69
C GLY A 83 1.98 -10.47 12.09
N GLN A 84 2.87 -11.45 12.29
CA GLN A 84 3.18 -11.95 13.63
C GLN A 84 3.91 -10.91 14.50
N HIS A 85 4.67 -10.02 13.86
CA HIS A 85 5.42 -8.98 14.53
C HIS A 85 5.21 -7.64 13.83
N LEU A 86 4.92 -6.61 14.62
CA LEU A 86 4.81 -5.23 14.15
C LEU A 86 6.00 -4.42 14.67
N TYR A 87 6.60 -3.63 13.80
CA TYR A 87 7.68 -2.70 14.13
C TYR A 87 7.23 -1.28 13.80
N ARG A 88 7.53 -0.35 14.70
CA ARG A 88 7.36 1.10 14.52
C ARG A 88 8.70 1.80 14.69
N GLY A 89 8.77 3.08 14.37
CA GLY A 89 9.99 3.84 14.63
C GLY A 89 10.16 4.12 16.12
N ASP A 90 11.37 3.95 16.61
CA ASP A 90 11.79 4.54 17.86
C ASP A 90 11.65 6.08 17.79
N SER A 91 11.16 6.68 18.87
CA SER A 91 10.84 8.11 18.93
C SER A 91 12.04 9.04 18.76
N VAL A 92 13.26 8.53 18.96
CA VAL A 92 14.50 9.32 18.92
C VAL A 92 15.27 9.03 17.63
N SER A 93 15.60 7.76 17.40
CA SER A 93 16.46 7.31 16.30
C SER A 93 15.69 6.96 15.02
N GLY A 94 14.38 6.76 15.13
CA GLY A 94 13.55 6.21 14.07
C GLY A 94 13.93 4.79 13.68
N ALA A 95 14.80 4.11 14.42
CA ALA A 95 15.14 2.72 14.17
C ALA A 95 13.92 1.82 14.41
N PRO A 96 13.80 0.66 13.72
CA PRO A 96 12.72 -0.27 13.99
C PRO A 96 12.74 -0.73 15.45
N LEU A 97 11.63 -0.52 16.15
CA LEU A 97 11.37 -0.98 17.50
C LEU A 97 10.11 -1.85 17.46
N LYS A 98 10.20 -3.06 18.02
CA LYS A 98 9.06 -3.98 18.09
C LYS A 98 7.94 -3.36 18.93
N ASP A 99 6.71 -3.45 18.44
CA ASP A 99 5.55 -3.00 19.18
C ASP A 99 5.06 -4.12 20.12
N GLU A 100 5.41 -3.99 21.40
CA GLU A 100 5.06 -4.97 22.43
C GLU A 100 3.55 -5.01 22.72
N ALA A 101 2.82 -3.91 22.51
CA ALA A 101 1.38 -3.90 22.69
C ALA A 101 0.69 -4.73 21.60
N PHE A 102 1.16 -4.59 20.35
CA PHE A 102 0.73 -5.46 19.26
C PHE A 102 1.10 -6.92 19.54
N ALA A 103 2.32 -7.20 20.02
CA ALA A 103 2.74 -8.56 20.36
C ALA A 103 1.85 -9.20 21.43
N ALA A 104 1.40 -8.43 22.42
CA ALA A 104 0.45 -8.88 23.43
C ALA A 104 -0.94 -9.20 22.83
N MET A 105 -1.42 -8.39 21.87
CA MET A 105 -2.70 -8.62 21.20
C MET A 105 -2.70 -9.79 20.22
N VAL A 106 -1.59 -10.06 19.52
CA VAL A 106 -1.52 -11.20 18.57
C VAL A 106 -1.71 -12.55 19.30
N GLY A 107 -1.33 -12.62 20.57
CA GLY A 107 -1.59 -13.79 21.43
C GLY A 107 -3.08 -14.03 21.67
N GLU A 108 -3.90 -12.97 21.66
CA GLU A 108 -5.35 -13.06 21.62
C GLU A 108 -5.76 -13.29 20.17
N ARG A 109 -5.85 -14.57 19.76
CA ARG A 109 -6.22 -14.98 18.38
C ARG A 109 -7.34 -14.11 17.83
N VAL A 110 -7.00 -13.14 16.97
CA VAL A 110 -7.98 -12.44 16.15
C VAL A 110 -8.64 -13.53 15.32
N GLN A 111 -9.93 -13.76 15.55
CA GLN A 111 -10.63 -14.75 14.74
C GLN A 111 -10.54 -14.31 13.28
N PRO A 112 -10.14 -15.22 12.37
CA PRO A 112 -10.16 -14.92 10.95
C PRO A 112 -11.54 -14.37 10.60
N MET A 113 -11.59 -13.29 9.82
CA MET A 113 -12.87 -12.82 9.28
C MET A 113 -13.51 -13.99 8.53
N SER A 114 -14.82 -14.17 8.71
CA SER A 114 -15.53 -15.19 7.95
C SER A 114 -15.44 -14.86 6.46
N SER A 115 -15.44 -15.88 5.60
CA SER A 115 -15.36 -15.69 4.14
C SER A 115 -16.43 -14.73 3.61
N HIS A 116 -17.61 -14.75 4.23
CA HIS A 116 -18.71 -13.84 3.92
C HIS A 116 -18.37 -12.36 4.19
N VAL A 117 -17.77 -12.05 5.36
CA VAL A 117 -17.34 -10.68 5.68
C VAL A 117 -16.26 -10.21 4.70
N VAL A 118 -15.32 -11.09 4.36
CA VAL A 118 -14.28 -10.77 3.35
C VAL A 118 -14.92 -10.49 1.98
N GLU A 119 -15.91 -11.28 1.58
CA GLU A 119 -16.68 -11.06 0.35
C GLU A 119 -17.39 -9.71 0.31
N GLU A 120 -18.06 -9.33 1.41
CA GLU A 120 -18.74 -8.04 1.53
C GLU A 120 -17.75 -6.87 1.44
N LEU A 121 -16.63 -6.92 2.17
CA LEU A 121 -15.60 -5.88 2.13
C LEU A 121 -15.05 -5.68 0.71
N ILE A 122 -14.92 -6.76 -0.06
CA ILE A 122 -14.43 -6.71 -1.43
C ILE A 122 -15.47 -6.13 -2.38
N ALA A 123 -16.75 -6.46 -2.19
CA ALA A 123 -17.83 -5.84 -2.94
C ALA A 123 -17.86 -4.32 -2.70
N VAL A 124 -17.72 -3.89 -1.43
CA VAL A 124 -17.64 -2.47 -1.07
C VAL A 124 -16.42 -1.78 -1.72
N GLY A 125 -15.24 -2.40 -1.66
CA GLY A 125 -14.03 -1.86 -2.27
C GLY A 125 -14.14 -1.73 -3.79
N ARG A 126 -14.72 -2.74 -4.46
CA ARG A 126 -14.97 -2.73 -5.91
C ARG A 126 -15.93 -1.62 -6.32
N LYS A 127 -17.01 -1.44 -5.56
CA LYS A 127 -17.96 -0.36 -5.79
C LYS A 127 -17.31 1.02 -5.65
N GLY A 128 -16.54 1.24 -4.58
CA GLY A 128 -15.85 2.52 -4.38
C GLY A 128 -14.83 2.84 -5.48
N LEU A 129 -14.12 1.82 -5.98
CA LEU A 129 -13.24 1.98 -7.14
C LEU A 129 -14.02 2.35 -8.40
N PHE A 130 -15.11 1.64 -8.68
CA PHE A 130 -15.96 1.93 -9.83
C PHE A 130 -16.50 3.37 -9.79
N GLU A 131 -17.03 3.80 -8.63
CA GLU A 131 -17.51 5.18 -8.43
C GLU A 131 -16.39 6.21 -8.63
N PHE A 132 -15.21 5.98 -8.06
CA PHE A 132 -14.05 6.87 -8.25
C PHE A 132 -13.71 7.07 -9.74
N TYR A 133 -13.65 6.00 -10.53
CA TYR A 133 -13.35 6.13 -11.96
C TYR A 133 -14.49 6.80 -12.73
N GLN A 134 -15.75 6.58 -12.36
CA GLN A 134 -16.87 7.33 -12.97
C GLN A 134 -16.76 8.83 -12.69
N ASP A 135 -16.44 9.21 -11.47
CA ASP A 135 -16.26 10.61 -11.08
C ASP A 135 -15.06 11.21 -11.80
N LEU A 136 -13.94 10.48 -11.86
CA LEU A 136 -12.73 10.90 -12.59
C LEU A 136 -12.99 11.12 -14.08
N GLN A 137 -13.90 10.37 -14.70
CA GLN A 137 -14.29 10.57 -16.11
C GLN A 137 -15.18 11.79 -16.33
N ARG A 138 -15.96 12.18 -15.32
CA ARG A 138 -16.83 13.37 -15.37
C ARG A 138 -16.10 14.65 -14.97
N ASP A 139 -14.91 14.51 -14.41
CA ASP A 139 -14.07 15.60 -13.91
C ASP A 139 -13.28 16.28 -15.05
N ASP A 140 -13.99 17.04 -15.87
CA ASP A 140 -13.46 17.77 -17.04
C ASP A 140 -12.52 18.94 -16.67
N ASP A 141 -12.64 19.47 -15.45
CA ASP A 141 -11.85 20.62 -14.96
C ASP A 141 -10.59 20.21 -14.19
N PHE A 142 -10.34 18.91 -14.06
CA PHE A 142 -9.19 18.33 -13.37
C PHE A 142 -9.16 18.64 -11.86
N SER A 143 -10.31 18.87 -11.24
CA SER A 143 -10.42 19.18 -9.82
C SER A 143 -10.10 17.99 -8.90
N LEU A 144 -10.51 16.78 -9.28
CA LEU A 144 -10.25 15.54 -8.52
C LEU A 144 -8.81 15.06 -8.69
N LEU A 145 -8.25 15.28 -9.88
CA LEU A 145 -6.89 14.87 -10.20
C LEU A 145 -6.25 15.82 -11.21
N PRO A 146 -5.42 16.78 -10.74
CA PRO A 146 -4.73 17.75 -11.58
C PRO A 146 -3.83 17.09 -12.63
N LYS A 147 -3.68 17.73 -13.81
CA LYS A 147 -2.84 17.20 -14.91
C LYS A 147 -1.39 16.98 -14.53
N GLU A 148 -0.85 17.85 -13.67
CA GLU A 148 0.54 17.81 -13.23
C GLU A 148 0.75 16.79 -12.08
N SER A 149 -0.32 16.13 -11.62
CA SER A 149 -0.22 15.14 -10.56
C SER A 149 0.62 13.95 -11.02
N PRO A 150 1.52 13.41 -10.17
CA PRO A 150 2.17 12.13 -10.43
C PRO A 150 1.18 10.98 -10.68
N MET A 151 -0.06 11.10 -10.19
CA MET A 151 -1.12 10.11 -10.41
C MET A 151 -1.98 10.40 -11.64
N ALA A 152 -1.71 11.45 -12.43
CA ALA A 152 -2.49 11.82 -13.61
C ALA A 152 -2.65 10.70 -14.65
N PHE A 153 -1.76 9.70 -14.64
CA PHE A 153 -1.87 8.49 -15.45
C PHE A 153 -3.18 7.70 -15.19
N LEU A 154 -3.80 7.83 -14.00
CA LEU A 154 -5.06 7.18 -13.67
C LEU A 154 -6.20 7.57 -14.64
N ARG A 155 -6.14 8.77 -15.24
CA ARG A 155 -7.09 9.21 -16.28
C ARG A 155 -6.88 8.55 -17.63
N GLN A 156 -5.70 7.97 -17.85
CA GLN A 156 -5.34 7.29 -19.10
C GLN A 156 -5.75 5.81 -19.06
N LEU A 157 -6.11 5.29 -17.88
CA LEU A 157 -6.62 3.94 -17.73
C LEU A 157 -8.00 3.82 -18.37
N GLN A 158 -8.26 2.67 -18.99
CA GLN A 158 -9.60 2.34 -19.43
C GLN A 158 -10.49 2.20 -18.17
N PRO A 159 -11.60 2.96 -18.10
CA PRO A 159 -12.51 2.87 -16.96
C PRO A 159 -13.09 1.45 -16.88
N PRO A 160 -13.37 0.95 -15.66
CA PRO A 160 -14.15 -0.26 -15.49
C PRO A 160 -15.59 -0.03 -16.01
N LEU A 161 -16.13 -0.95 -16.80
CA LEU A 161 -17.52 -0.89 -17.28
C LEU A 161 -18.52 -1.40 -16.22
N SER A 162 -18.02 -2.04 -15.17
CA SER A 162 -18.80 -2.53 -14.03
C SER A 162 -17.95 -2.66 -12.76
N GLU A 163 -18.58 -2.86 -11.60
CA GLU A 163 -17.90 -3.15 -10.32
C GLU A 163 -17.10 -4.47 -10.36
N ALA A 164 -17.39 -5.36 -11.31
CA ALA A 164 -16.64 -6.60 -11.49
C ALA A 164 -15.31 -6.39 -12.22
N GLU A 165 -15.19 -5.30 -12.99
CA GLU A 165 -14.03 -4.99 -13.81
C GLU A 165 -12.98 -4.17 -13.03
N ILE A 166 -11.71 -4.39 -13.40
CA ILE A 166 -10.60 -3.58 -12.90
C ILE A 166 -10.19 -2.58 -13.99
N PRO A 167 -9.78 -1.36 -13.63
CA PRO A 167 -9.19 -0.42 -14.58
C PRO A 167 -7.92 -1.02 -15.19
N VAL A 168 -7.77 -0.91 -16.51
CA VAL A 168 -6.61 -1.46 -17.23
C VAL A 168 -5.88 -0.38 -18.01
N SER A 169 -4.55 -0.41 -17.98
CA SER A 169 -3.71 0.41 -18.85
C SER A 169 -3.41 -0.35 -20.13
N SER A 170 -3.48 0.32 -21.29
CA SER A 170 -2.89 -0.17 -22.54
C SER A 170 -1.38 0.09 -22.63
N ASP A 171 -0.85 0.95 -21.76
CA ASP A 171 0.56 1.25 -21.62
C ASP A 171 1.20 0.42 -20.50
N ALA A 172 2.10 -0.48 -20.88
CA ALA A 172 2.81 -1.38 -19.98
C ALA A 172 3.75 -0.64 -19.01
N ALA A 173 4.16 0.59 -19.31
CA ALA A 173 5.00 1.41 -18.43
C ALA A 173 4.19 2.11 -17.32
N ASN A 174 2.89 2.31 -17.53
CA ASN A 174 1.98 3.06 -16.63
C ASN A 174 1.00 2.17 -15.88
N CYS A 175 1.18 0.84 -15.90
CA CYS A 175 0.22 -0.09 -15.34
C CYS A 175 0.39 -0.23 -13.81
N PRO A 176 -0.53 0.29 -12.98
CA PRO A 176 -0.65 -0.20 -11.63
C PRO A 176 -1.18 -1.62 -11.71
N ARG A 177 -0.37 -2.59 -11.31
CA ARG A 177 -0.71 -4.01 -11.48
C ARG A 177 -1.72 -4.42 -10.40
N VAL A 178 -3.01 -4.23 -10.66
CA VAL A 178 -4.09 -4.76 -9.80
C VAL A 178 -4.18 -6.28 -10.00
N GLU A 179 -3.45 -7.06 -9.21
CA GLU A 179 -3.61 -8.52 -9.18
C GLU A 179 -4.72 -8.91 -8.19
N VAL A 180 -5.82 -9.45 -8.72
CA VAL A 180 -6.80 -10.21 -7.91
C VAL A 180 -6.42 -11.69 -8.01
N ARG A 181 -5.80 -12.25 -6.96
CA ARG A 181 -5.52 -13.69 -6.88
C ARG A 181 -6.66 -14.40 -6.16
N GLU A 182 -7.27 -15.38 -6.81
CA GLU A 182 -8.26 -16.26 -6.18
C GLU A 182 -7.56 -17.13 -5.12
N GLY A 183 -8.12 -17.18 -3.90
CA GLY A 183 -7.66 -18.08 -2.83
C GLY A 183 -7.30 -17.45 -1.48
N ASN A 184 -7.31 -16.12 -1.33
CA ASN A 184 -7.39 -15.34 -0.07
C ASN A 184 -7.08 -13.88 -0.40
N ARG A 185 -8.15 -13.09 -0.53
CA ARG A 185 -8.22 -11.91 -1.39
C ARG A 185 -7.58 -10.66 -0.74
N ALA A 186 -6.61 -10.06 -1.43
CA ALA A 186 -6.12 -8.70 -1.21
C ALA A 186 -6.31 -7.89 -2.50
N VAL A 187 -6.69 -6.62 -2.38
CA VAL A 187 -6.65 -5.65 -3.49
C VAL A 187 -5.35 -4.88 -3.32
N VAL A 188 -4.41 -5.15 -4.23
CA VAL A 188 -3.10 -4.52 -4.25
C VAL A 188 -3.11 -3.39 -5.28
N PHE A 189 -2.84 -2.17 -4.81
CA PHE A 189 -2.48 -1.05 -5.67
C PHE A 189 -0.95 -1.03 -5.77
N VAL A 190 -0.40 -1.28 -6.97
CA VAL A 190 1.03 -1.11 -7.29
C VAL A 190 1.21 0.20 -8.00
#